data_AF-A0A3D1K4L2-F1
#
_entry.id   AF-A0A3D1K4L2-F1
#
_cell.length_a   1.000
_cell.length_b   1.000
_cell.length_c   1.000
_cell.angle_alpha   90.00
_cell.angle_beta   90.00
_cell.angle_gamma   90.00
#
_symmetry.space_group_name_H-M   'P 1'
#
loop_
_entity.id
_entity.type
_entity.pdbx_description
1 polymer ?
#
loop_
_entity_poly.entity_id
_entity_poly.type
_entity_poly.pdbx_seq_one_letter_code
_entity_poly.pdbx_strand_id
1 'polypeptide(L)'
;MNIARPLIPLPDDIKIVQTLFLSEIDVTPVRTTGYWLLFRKTTWRLNEPFGFKIYATSKGRNYCYEITIKKGFETDFASIPKVFWWLYSPEDCRYNKAAIAHDILYAGEVFIKSFNDDVLAMGMENASRLNRWNFHQAVKWFGNITYKGHREESIEAARQLIDMKVFLN
;
A
#
# COMPACT_ATOMS: atom_id res chain seq x y z
N MET A 1 21.73 -5.17 -14.28
CA MET A 1 20.59 -5.42 -13.38
C MET A 1 19.70 -4.19 -13.45
N ASN A 2 18.67 -4.20 -14.30
CA ASN A 2 17.74 -3.09 -14.40
C ASN A 2 16.90 -3.12 -13.12
N ILE A 3 17.21 -2.22 -12.20
CA ILE A 3 16.29 -1.90 -11.11
C ILE A 3 15.10 -1.25 -11.81
N ALA A 4 13.94 -1.91 -11.81
CA ALA A 4 12.72 -1.32 -12.34
C ALA A 4 12.58 0.08 -11.71
N ARG A 5 12.56 1.12 -12.53
CA ARG A 5 12.33 2.47 -12.03
C ARG A 5 10.86 2.56 -11.60
N PRO A 6 10.55 3.33 -10.54
CA PRO A 6 9.17 3.57 -10.16
C PRO A 6 8.40 4.12 -11.36
N LEU A 7 7.15 3.68 -11.53
CA LEU A 7 6.33 4.04 -12.69
C LEU A 7 6.19 5.57 -12.82
N ILE A 8 6.06 6.25 -11.69
CA ILE A 8 5.89 7.71 -11.63
C ILE A 8 7.07 8.33 -10.88
N PRO A 9 7.87 9.19 -11.54
CA PRO A 9 8.85 10.00 -10.85
C PRO A 9 8.14 11.06 -9.99
N LEU A 10 8.60 11.22 -8.76
CA LEU A 10 8.06 12.19 -7.82
C LEU A 10 9.08 13.32 -7.56
N PRO A 11 8.63 14.56 -7.31
CA PRO A 11 9.49 15.61 -6.78
C PRO A 11 10.11 15.20 -5.44
N ASP A 12 11.37 15.57 -5.20
CA ASP A 12 12.11 15.19 -3.99
C ASP A 12 11.45 15.71 -2.69
N ASP A 13 10.72 16.81 -2.76
CA ASP A 13 10.05 17.45 -1.62
C ASP A 13 8.55 17.11 -1.51
N ILE A 14 8.05 16.14 -2.28
CA ILE A 14 6.63 15.78 -2.27
C ILE A 14 6.18 15.33 -0.88
N LYS A 15 5.04 15.86 -0.44
CA LYS A 15 4.41 15.50 0.83
C LYS A 15 2.96 15.13 0.61
N ILE A 16 2.55 13.99 1.15
CA ILE A 16 1.14 13.58 1.16
C ILE A 16 0.39 14.45 2.15
N VAL A 17 -0.72 15.02 1.69
CA VAL A 17 -1.66 15.83 2.47
C VAL A 17 -2.79 14.95 2.97
N GLN A 18 -3.31 14.06 2.12
CA GLN A 18 -4.44 13.19 2.44
C GLN A 18 -4.47 11.96 1.54
N THR A 19 -4.98 10.84 2.06
CA THR A 19 -5.41 9.69 1.27
C THR A 19 -6.90 9.48 1.48
N LEU A 20 -7.70 9.51 0.42
CA LEU A 20 -9.15 9.38 0.47
C LEU A 20 -9.57 8.08 -0.22
N PHE A 21 -10.28 7.20 0.50
CA PHE A 21 -10.84 5.97 -0.08
C PHE A 21 -12.22 6.23 -0.67
N LEU A 22 -12.42 5.86 -1.93
CA LEU A 22 -13.64 6.16 -2.69
C LEU A 22 -14.68 5.05 -2.61
N SER A 23 -14.29 3.84 -2.21
CA SER A 23 -15.16 2.67 -2.14
C SER A 23 -14.95 1.89 -0.84
N GLU A 24 -15.96 1.10 -0.48
CA GLU A 24 -15.78 0.06 0.52
C GLU A 24 -14.94 -1.09 -0.03
N ILE A 25 -14.38 -1.88 0.88
CA ILE A 25 -13.60 -3.06 0.51
C ILE A 25 -14.50 -4.30 0.53
N ASP A 26 -14.39 -5.10 -0.52
CA ASP A 26 -14.97 -6.43 -0.57
C ASP A 26 -13.88 -7.43 -0.93
N VAL A 27 -13.58 -8.33 0.01
CA VAL A 27 -12.45 -9.25 -0.05
C VAL A 27 -12.85 -10.63 0.46
N THR A 28 -12.37 -11.67 -0.22
CA THR A 28 -12.55 -13.07 0.20
C THR A 28 -11.21 -13.76 0.46
N PRO A 29 -11.12 -14.65 1.45
CA PRO A 29 -9.89 -15.39 1.70
C PRO A 29 -9.68 -16.42 0.58
N VAL A 30 -8.49 -16.43 -0.04
CA VAL A 30 -8.12 -17.37 -1.11
C VAL A 30 -7.25 -18.50 -0.59
N ARG A 31 -6.28 -18.17 0.26
CA ARG A 31 -5.33 -19.13 0.79
C ARG A 31 -4.93 -18.77 2.21
N THR A 32 -4.85 -19.76 3.09
CA THR A 32 -4.18 -19.61 4.38
C THR A 32 -3.01 -20.59 4.43
N THR A 33 -1.81 -20.08 4.70
CA THR A 33 -0.59 -20.89 4.86
C THR A 33 -0.08 -20.80 6.29
N GLY A 34 0.49 -21.88 6.82
CA GLY A 34 1.03 -21.95 8.18
C GLY A 34 -0.03 -22.38 9.20
N TYR A 35 0.26 -23.46 9.96
CA TYR A 35 -0.63 -24.01 10.99
C TYR A 35 -0.52 -23.28 12.33
N TRP A 36 0.68 -22.77 12.66
CA TRP A 36 0.92 -22.04 13.90
C TRP A 36 0.50 -20.57 13.75
N LEU A 37 -0.18 -20.02 14.77
CA LEU A 37 -0.58 -18.61 14.84
C LEU A 37 0.55 -17.65 14.47
N LEU A 38 1.79 -17.95 14.87
CA LEU A 38 2.99 -17.15 14.57
C LEU A 38 3.41 -17.19 13.09
N PHE A 39 3.00 -18.17 12.30
CA PHE A 39 3.35 -18.26 10.87
C PHE A 39 2.14 -18.26 9.93
N ARG A 40 0.92 -18.22 10.49
CA ARG A 40 -0.31 -18.09 9.73
C ARG A 40 -0.29 -16.82 8.88
N LYS A 41 -0.45 -16.97 7.58
CA LYS A 41 -0.60 -15.90 6.60
C LYS A 41 -1.81 -16.19 5.74
N THR A 42 -2.74 -15.25 5.69
CA THR A 42 -3.95 -15.35 4.86
C THR A 42 -3.79 -14.39 3.68
N THR A 43 -3.97 -14.91 2.47
CA THR A 43 -4.08 -14.12 1.26
C THR A 43 -5.55 -13.91 0.95
N TRP A 44 -5.91 -12.66 0.71
CA TRP A 44 -7.25 -12.21 0.42
C TRP A 44 -7.31 -11.68 -1.01
N ARG A 45 -8.42 -11.89 -1.69
CA ARG A 45 -8.65 -11.39 -3.04
C ARG A 45 -9.75 -10.36 -3.04
N LEU A 46 -9.49 -9.25 -3.73
CA LEU A 46 -10.43 -8.19 -3.96
C LEU A 46 -11.52 -8.64 -4.94
N ASN A 47 -12.79 -8.62 -4.52
CA ASN A 47 -13.92 -9.09 -5.32
C ASN A 47 -14.43 -8.01 -6.29
N GLU A 48 -14.37 -6.75 -5.88
CA GLU A 48 -14.85 -5.58 -6.61
C GLU A 48 -13.74 -4.53 -6.80
N PRO A 49 -13.79 -3.68 -7.84
CA PRO A 49 -12.80 -2.62 -7.99
C PRO A 49 -12.71 -1.71 -6.76
N PHE A 50 -11.49 -1.33 -6.38
CA PHE A 50 -11.24 -0.50 -5.21
C PHE A 50 -10.55 0.82 -5.62
N GLY A 51 -11.20 1.94 -5.31
CA GLY A 51 -10.73 3.26 -5.70
C GLY A 51 -10.21 4.09 -4.53
N PHE A 52 -9.12 4.83 -4.74
CA PHE A 52 -8.60 5.80 -3.77
C PHE A 52 -7.88 6.98 -4.43
N LYS A 53 -7.78 8.09 -3.71
CA LYS A 53 -7.08 9.31 -4.13
C LYS A 53 -5.96 9.63 -3.16
N ILE A 54 -4.81 10.01 -3.68
CA ILE A 54 -3.69 10.56 -2.92
C ILE A 54 -3.54 12.03 -3.29
N TYR A 55 -3.74 12.90 -2.31
CA TYR A 55 -3.48 14.32 -2.42
C TYR A 55 -2.09 14.61 -1.88
N ALA A 56 -1.27 15.28 -2.67
CA ALA A 56 0.09 15.62 -2.30
C ALA A 56 0.46 17.04 -2.74
N THR A 57 1.46 17.63 -2.10
CA THR A 57 1.97 18.96 -2.41
C THR A 57 3.49 18.96 -2.53
N SER A 58 4.03 19.80 -3.42
CA SER A 58 5.46 20.06 -3.58
C SER A 58 5.66 21.48 -4.10
N LYS A 59 6.53 22.27 -3.45
CA LYS A 59 6.83 23.69 -3.77
C LYS A 59 5.61 24.55 -4.15
N GLY A 60 4.49 24.39 -3.45
CA GLY A 60 3.25 25.15 -3.69
C GLY A 60 2.36 24.66 -4.84
N ARG A 61 2.71 23.55 -5.48
CA ARG A 61 1.85 22.84 -6.45
C ARG A 61 1.08 21.72 -5.78
N ASN A 62 -0.12 21.42 -6.29
CA ASN A 62 -0.96 20.35 -5.79
C ASN A 62 -1.05 19.21 -6.81
N TYR A 63 -0.90 17.99 -6.29
CA TYR A 63 -0.96 16.74 -7.04
C TYR A 63 -2.13 15.94 -6.51
N CYS A 64 -2.92 15.37 -7.41
CA CYS A 64 -3.91 14.36 -7.08
C CYS A 64 -3.66 13.12 -7.94
N TYR A 65 -3.38 12.00 -7.29
CA TYR A 65 -3.27 10.70 -7.93
C TYR A 65 -4.57 9.96 -7.64
N GLU A 66 -5.35 9.65 -8.66
CA GLU A 66 -6.55 8.83 -8.56
C GLU A 66 -6.23 7.42 -9.06
N ILE A 67 -6.38 6.44 -8.19
CA ILE A 67 -5.99 5.05 -8.42
C ILE A 67 -7.23 4.18 -8.29
N THR A 68 -7.46 3.33 -9.29
CA THR A 68 -8.45 2.26 -9.24
C THR A 68 -7.75 0.92 -9.39
N ILE A 69 -7.91 0.05 -8.40
CA ILE A 69 -7.46 -1.33 -8.43
C ILE A 69 -8.57 -2.16 -9.03
N LYS A 70 -8.25 -2.93 -10.08
CA LYS A 70 -9.17 -3.90 -10.68
C LYS A 70 -9.41 -5.06 -9.70
N LYS A 71 -10.59 -5.67 -9.79
CA LYS A 71 -10.89 -6.91 -9.05
C LYS A 71 -9.89 -8.01 -9.39
N GLY A 72 -9.70 -8.93 -8.45
CA GLY A 72 -8.75 -10.05 -8.56
C GLY A 72 -7.38 -9.78 -7.94
N PHE A 73 -7.09 -8.55 -7.48
CA PHE A 73 -5.88 -8.27 -6.73
C PHE A 73 -5.82 -9.09 -5.44
N GLU A 74 -4.67 -9.72 -5.19
CA GLU A 74 -4.41 -10.50 -3.98
C GLU A 74 -3.51 -9.72 -3.02
N THR A 75 -3.94 -9.60 -1.78
CA THR A 75 -3.28 -8.86 -0.69
C THR A 75 -3.14 -9.74 0.54
N ASP A 76 -2.14 -9.45 1.37
CA ASP A 76 -1.99 -10.01 2.70
C ASP A 76 -2.24 -8.98 3.82
N PHE A 77 -2.88 -7.85 3.47
CA PHE A 77 -3.17 -6.69 4.31
C PHE A 77 -1.93 -6.11 4.99
N ALA A 78 -0.94 -5.79 4.16
CA ALA A 78 0.37 -5.27 4.51
C ALA A 78 1.23 -6.29 5.28
N SER A 79 2.39 -6.59 4.70
CA SER A 79 3.41 -7.47 5.29
C SER A 79 4.13 -6.81 6.48
N ILE A 80 3.42 -6.64 7.60
CA ILE A 80 3.98 -6.15 8.86
C ILE A 80 4.45 -7.34 9.71
N PRO A 81 5.70 -7.32 10.22
CA PRO A 81 6.19 -8.37 11.09
C PRO A 81 5.31 -8.54 12.33
N LYS A 82 5.03 -9.78 12.70
CA LYS A 82 4.13 -10.15 13.81
C LYS A 82 4.50 -9.56 15.17
N VAL A 83 5.78 -9.26 15.39
CA VAL A 83 6.23 -8.58 16.62
C VAL A 83 5.65 -7.16 16.75
N PHE A 84 5.13 -6.56 15.67
CA PHE A 84 4.41 -5.28 15.71
C PHE A 84 2.88 -5.46 15.75
N TRP A 85 2.36 -6.69 15.85
CA TRP A 85 0.91 -6.93 15.88
C TRP A 85 0.23 -6.48 17.16
N TRP A 86 0.97 -6.28 18.26
CA TRP A 86 0.44 -5.61 19.46
C TRP A 86 0.04 -4.16 19.19
N LEU A 87 0.60 -3.55 18.14
CA LEU A 87 0.24 -2.21 17.68
C LEU A 87 -0.83 -2.26 16.58
N TYR A 88 -0.73 -3.22 15.65
CA TYR A 88 -1.69 -3.43 14.56
C TYR A 88 -1.61 -4.84 13.96
N SER A 89 -2.73 -5.54 13.93
CA SER A 89 -2.87 -6.82 13.21
C SER A 89 -3.41 -6.58 11.78
N PRO A 90 -2.90 -7.27 10.75
CA PRO A 90 -3.50 -7.32 9.40
C PRO A 90 -4.97 -7.78 9.38
N GLU A 91 -5.44 -8.37 10.47
CA GLU A 91 -6.84 -8.77 10.65
C GLU A 91 -7.74 -7.61 11.15
N ASP A 92 -7.16 -6.46 11.50
CA ASP A 92 -7.89 -5.27 11.94
C ASP A 92 -8.47 -4.51 10.74
N CYS A 93 -9.77 -4.71 10.52
CA CYS A 93 -10.52 -4.17 9.39
C CYS A 93 -10.43 -2.64 9.24
N ARG A 94 -10.09 -1.91 10.32
CA ARG A 94 -10.02 -0.43 10.33
C ARG A 94 -8.97 0.13 9.38
N TYR A 95 -8.00 -0.67 8.97
CA TYR A 95 -6.86 -0.21 8.18
C TYR A 95 -6.65 -1.01 6.89
N ASN A 96 -7.51 -1.99 6.60
CA ASN A 96 -7.40 -2.85 5.41
C ASN A 96 -7.41 -2.04 4.10
N LYS A 97 -8.18 -0.95 4.04
CA LYS A 97 -8.18 0.00 2.91
C LYS A 97 -6.78 0.56 2.63
N ALA A 98 -6.10 1.02 3.67
CA ALA A 98 -4.76 1.57 3.57
C ALA A 98 -3.73 0.49 3.22
N ALA A 99 -3.89 -0.71 3.79
CA ALA A 99 -3.03 -1.85 3.50
C ALA A 99 -3.15 -2.32 2.04
N ILE A 100 -4.36 -2.43 1.50
CA ILE A 100 -4.60 -2.74 0.08
C ILE A 100 -3.95 -1.70 -0.83
N ALA A 101 -4.16 -0.40 -0.53
CA ALA A 101 -3.57 0.69 -1.30
C ALA A 101 -2.04 0.62 -1.27
N HIS A 102 -1.44 0.35 -0.11
CA HIS A 102 0.00 0.14 0.02
C HIS A 102 0.47 -1.05 -0.82
N ASP A 103 -0.15 -2.22 -0.66
CA ASP A 103 0.32 -3.46 -1.28
C ASP A 103 0.33 -3.38 -2.80
N ILE A 104 -0.69 -2.78 -3.42
CA ILE A 104 -0.72 -2.64 -4.88
C ILE A 104 0.35 -1.65 -5.38
N LEU A 105 0.51 -0.51 -4.70
CA LEU A 105 1.48 0.52 -5.08
C LEU A 105 2.91 0.01 -4.89
N TYR A 106 3.10 -0.82 -3.87
CA TYR A 106 4.35 -1.49 -3.56
C TYR A 106 4.66 -2.59 -4.58
N ALA A 107 3.71 -3.48 -4.87
CA ALA A 107 3.88 -4.56 -5.83
C ALA A 107 4.13 -4.05 -7.25
N GLY A 108 3.41 -3.00 -7.66
CA GLY A 108 3.59 -2.37 -8.97
C GLY A 108 4.75 -1.40 -9.06
N GLU A 109 5.48 -1.17 -7.96
CA GLU A 109 6.50 -0.13 -7.82
C GLU A 109 6.04 1.18 -8.48
N VAL A 110 4.83 1.60 -8.13
CA VAL A 110 4.20 2.76 -8.76
C VAL A 110 4.97 4.02 -8.40
N PHE A 111 5.27 4.16 -7.11
CA PHE A 111 6.08 5.23 -6.55
C PHE A 111 7.30 4.64 -5.86
N ILE A 112 8.22 5.53 -5.43
CA ILE A 112 9.32 5.15 -4.55
C ILE A 112 8.77 4.55 -3.24
N LYS A 113 9.50 3.58 -2.69
CA LYS A 113 9.11 2.86 -1.46
C LYS A 113 8.65 3.80 -0.34
N SER A 114 9.42 4.85 -0.05
CA SER A 114 9.11 5.78 1.04
C SER A 114 7.75 6.45 0.86
N PHE A 115 7.37 6.77 -0.38
CA PHE A 115 6.07 7.36 -0.67
C PHE A 115 4.93 6.36 -0.46
N ASN A 116 5.12 5.10 -0.85
CA ASN A 116 4.15 4.04 -0.55
C ASN A 116 3.98 3.84 0.97
N ASP A 117 5.08 3.84 1.72
CA ASP A 117 5.05 3.77 3.19
C ASP A 117 4.29 4.96 3.80
N ASP A 118 4.45 6.16 3.23
CA ASP A 118 3.73 7.37 3.66
C ASP A 118 2.22 7.29 3.32
N VAL A 119 1.83 6.74 2.15
CA VAL A 119 0.42 6.51 1.78
C VAL A 119 -0.27 5.61 2.81
N LEU A 120 0.40 4.52 3.19
CA LEU A 120 -0.10 3.60 4.20
C LEU A 120 -0.37 4.32 5.53
N ALA A 121 0.62 5.06 6.02
CA ALA A 121 0.51 5.81 7.28
C ALA A 121 -0.59 6.87 7.23
N MET A 122 -0.76 7.55 6.10
CA MET A 122 -1.80 8.56 5.89
C MET A 122 -3.20 7.96 5.80
N GLY A 123 -3.34 6.80 5.15
CA GLY A 123 -4.61 6.08 5.04
C GLY A 123 -5.11 5.48 6.37
N MET A 124 -4.26 5.42 7.41
CA MET A 124 -4.66 4.98 8.75
C MET A 124 -5.39 6.08 9.54
N GLU A 125 -6.47 6.64 8.98
CA GLU A 125 -7.14 7.82 9.54
C GLU A 125 -7.64 7.62 10.99
N ASN A 126 -8.02 6.40 11.35
CA ASN A 126 -8.51 6.06 12.69
C ASN A 126 -7.40 5.77 13.73
N ALA A 127 -6.13 5.79 13.32
CA ALA A 127 -5.01 5.59 14.23
C ALA A 127 -4.58 6.93 14.86
N SER A 128 -4.19 6.88 16.14
CA SER A 128 -3.54 8.02 16.81
C SER A 128 -2.24 8.40 16.08
N ARG A 129 -1.81 9.67 16.21
CA ARG A 129 -0.56 10.16 15.59
C ARG A 129 0.65 9.30 15.98
N LEU A 130 0.70 8.85 17.23
CA LEU A 130 1.76 7.98 17.74
C LEU A 130 1.72 6.61 17.06
N ASN A 131 0.54 6.01 16.91
CA ASN A 131 0.39 4.71 16.26
C ASN A 131 0.78 4.78 14.78
N ARG A 132 0.36 5.82 14.06
CA ARG A 132 0.79 6.05 12.66
C ARG A 132 2.31 6.18 12.55
N TRP A 133 2.94 6.92 13.47
CA TRP A 133 4.39 7.08 13.49
C TRP A 133 5.11 5.74 13.74
N ASN A 134 4.72 5.00 14.78
CA ASN A 134 5.29 3.69 15.08
C ASN A 134 5.13 2.70 13.91
N PHE A 135 3.97 2.75 13.25
CA PHE A 135 3.67 1.90 12.11
C PHE A 135 4.52 2.23 10.88
N HIS A 136 4.62 3.51 10.58
CA HIS A 136 5.47 4.00 9.51
C HIS A 136 6.94 3.62 9.72
N GLN A 137 7.43 3.66 10.96
CA GLN A 137 8.74 3.10 11.28
C GLN A 137 8.79 1.60 10.94
N ALA A 138 7.87 0.79 11.47
CA ALA A 138 7.87 -0.66 11.24
C ALA A 138 7.98 -1.03 9.74
N VAL A 139 7.21 -0.37 8.86
CA VAL A 139 7.24 -0.66 7.41
C VAL A 139 8.52 -0.15 6.73
N LYS A 140 9.12 0.94 7.22
CA LYS A 140 10.43 1.42 6.76
C LYS A 140 11.55 0.44 7.08
N TRP A 141 11.62 -0.04 8.32
CA TRP A 141 12.68 -0.94 8.77
C TRP A 141 12.59 -2.33 8.09
N PHE A 142 11.37 -2.87 7.94
CA PHE A 142 11.18 -4.24 7.46
C PHE A 142 10.85 -4.36 5.96
N GLY A 143 10.26 -3.34 5.35
CA GLY A 143 9.98 -3.35 3.91
C GLY A 143 11.25 -3.37 3.05
N ASN A 144 12.38 -2.85 3.54
CA ASN A 144 13.63 -2.87 2.78
C ASN A 144 14.14 -4.29 2.44
N ILE A 145 13.73 -5.30 3.20
CA ILE A 145 14.08 -6.71 2.95
C ILE A 145 13.24 -7.29 1.81
N THR A 146 11.95 -6.94 1.73
CA THR A 146 11.03 -7.45 0.70
C THR A 146 11.11 -6.68 -0.62
N TYR A 147 11.37 -5.37 -0.57
CA TYR A 147 11.42 -4.49 -1.76
C TYR A 147 12.49 -4.90 -2.76
N LYS A 148 13.66 -5.35 -2.28
CA LYS A 148 14.83 -5.67 -3.13
C LYS A 148 14.68 -6.96 -3.95
N GLY A 149 13.57 -7.69 -3.81
CA GLY A 149 13.37 -9.02 -4.38
C GLY A 149 12.27 -9.14 -5.41
N HIS A 150 11.63 -8.04 -5.84
CA HIS A 150 10.56 -8.11 -6.83
C HIS A 150 11.09 -8.56 -8.21
N ARG A 151 10.34 -9.44 -8.86
CA ARG A 151 10.60 -9.85 -10.24
C ARG A 151 9.86 -8.89 -11.18
N GLU A 152 10.46 -8.54 -12.31
CA GLU A 152 9.84 -7.64 -13.30
C GLU A 152 8.44 -8.13 -13.72
N GLU A 153 8.28 -9.45 -13.90
CA GLU A 153 6.98 -10.07 -14.24
C GLU A 153 5.90 -9.79 -13.18
N SER A 154 6.25 -9.86 -11.88
CA SER A 154 5.31 -9.57 -10.80
C SER A 154 4.94 -8.09 -10.72
N ILE A 155 5.89 -7.21 -11.03
CA ILE A 155 5.67 -5.76 -11.08
C ILE A 155 4.69 -5.44 -12.20
N GLU A 156 4.92 -5.99 -13.39
CA GLU A 156 4.07 -5.74 -14.55
C GLU A 156 2.66 -6.32 -14.36
N ALA A 157 2.55 -7.53 -13.79
CA ALA A 157 1.26 -8.11 -13.44
C ALA A 157 0.47 -7.22 -12.46
N ALA A 158 1.14 -6.63 -11.46
CA ALA A 158 0.50 -5.68 -10.56
C ALA A 158 0.08 -4.39 -11.29
N ARG A 159 0.93 -3.84 -12.16
CA ARG A 159 0.62 -2.64 -12.96
C ARG A 159 -0.60 -2.83 -13.86
N GLN A 160 -0.81 -4.02 -14.42
CA GLN A 160 -2.00 -4.32 -15.23
C GLN A 160 -3.31 -4.24 -14.45
N LEU A 161 -3.26 -4.40 -13.13
CA LEU A 161 -4.40 -4.26 -12.23
C LEU A 161 -4.67 -2.81 -11.82
N ILE A 162 -3.83 -1.86 -12.22
CA ILE A 162 -3.93 -0.45 -11.84
C ILE A 162 -4.47 0.35 -13.02
N ASP A 163 -5.52 1.11 -12.79
CA ASP A 163 -5.88 2.27 -13.60
C ASP A 163 -5.57 3.53 -12.80
N MET A 164 -4.82 4.46 -13.40
CA MET A 164 -4.34 5.65 -12.69
C MET A 164 -4.50 6.91 -13.53
N LYS A 165 -4.97 7.97 -12.87
CA LYS A 165 -5.07 9.32 -13.41
C LYS A 165 -4.30 10.28 -12.51
N VAL A 166 -3.52 11.17 -13.13
CA VAL A 166 -2.73 12.18 -12.42
C VAL A 166 -3.27 13.56 -12.78
N PHE A 167 -3.61 14.35 -11.76
CA PHE A 167 -4.07 15.72 -11.89
C PHE A 167 -3.06 16.66 -11.23
N LEU A 168 -2.75 17.76 -11.93
CA LEU A 168 -1.80 18.78 -11.50
C LEU A 168 -2.52 20.13 -11.50
N ASN A 169 -2.52 20.80 -10.34
CA ASN A 169 -3.05 22.15 -10.18
C ASN A 169 -1.98 23.08 -9.59
#